data_AF-A0A920MI26-F1
#
_entry.id   AF-A0A920MI26-F1
#
_cell.length_a   1.000
_cell.length_b   1.000
_cell.length_c   1.000
_cell.angle_alpha   90.00
_cell.angle_beta   90.00
_cell.angle_gamma   90.00
#
_symmetry.space_group_name_H-M   'P 1'
#
loop_
_entity.id
_entity.type
_entity.pdbx_description
1 polymer ?
#
loop_
_entity_poly.entity_id
_entity_poly.type
_entity_poly.pdbx_seq_one_letter_code
_entity_poly.pdbx_strand_id
1 'polypeptide(L)' 'MPELPEVETTKRGIEPHFIKKKINSIYIGNNLRIKFNKNQKNNILNTKIAG' A
#
# COMPACT_ATOMS: atom_id res chain seq x y z
N MET A 1 -15.55 5.82 -6.75
CA MET A 1 -15.06 5.21 -5.51
C MET A 1 -15.49 3.77 -5.58
N PRO A 2 -14.58 2.80 -5.55
CA PRO A 2 -14.98 1.39 -5.55
C PRO A 2 -15.83 1.08 -4.32
N GLU A 3 -16.76 0.15 -4.45
CA GLU A 3 -17.55 -0.32 -3.31
C GLU A 3 -16.80 -1.40 -2.52
N LEU A 4 -17.39 -1.84 -1.41
CA LEU A 4 -16.77 -2.83 -0.53
C LEU A 4 -16.41 -4.14 -1.26
N PRO A 5 -17.26 -4.68 -2.17
CA PRO A 5 -16.92 -5.88 -2.91
C PRO A 5 -15.64 -5.74 -3.74
N GLU A 6 -15.46 -4.64 -4.48
CA GLU A 6 -14.29 -4.43 -5.34
C GLU A 6 -13.01 -4.22 -4.52
N VAL A 7 -13.12 -3.56 -3.36
CA VAL A 7 -12.00 -3.40 -2.42
C VAL A 7 -11.53 -4.76 -1.91
N GLU A 8 -12.45 -5.63 -1.52
CA GLU A 8 -12.13 -6.97 -0.99
C GLU A 8 -11.57 -7.90 -2.08
N THR A 9 -12.13 -7.86 -3.29
CA THR A 9 -11.58 -8.60 -4.45
C THR A 9 -10.15 -8.16 -4.74
N THR A 10 -9.88 -6.85 -4.74
CA THR A 10 -8.54 -6.33 -4.97
C THR A 10 -7.58 -6.77 -3.87
N LYS A 11 -7.99 -6.68 -2.59
CA LYS A 11 -7.19 -7.13 -1.45
C LYS A 11 -6.77 -8.59 -1.61
N ARG A 12 -7.73 -9.51 -1.78
CA ARG A 12 -7.46 -10.96 -1.91
C ARG A 12 -6.58 -11.28 -3.11
N GLY A 13 -6.74 -10.54 -4.22
CA GLY A 13 -5.95 -10.75 -5.43
C GLY A 13 -4.48 -10.35 -5.26
N ILE A 14 -4.19 -9.27 -4.55
CA ILE A 14 -2.80 -8.77 -4.41
C ILE A 14 -2.08 -9.37 -3.20
N GLU A 15 -2.79 -9.65 -2.11
CA GLU A 15 -2.26 -10.13 -0.83
C GLU A 15 -1.20 -11.25 -0.93
N PRO A 16 -1.42 -12.36 -1.67
CA PRO A 16 -0.41 -13.44 -1.76
C PRO A 16 0.90 -13.00 -2.44
N HIS A 17 0.87 -11.93 -3.25
CA HIS A 17 2.03 -11.43 -3.97
C HIS A 17 2.83 -10.38 -3.19
N PHE A 18 2.28 -9.83 -2.10
CA PHE A 18 2.91 -8.77 -1.31
C PHE A 18 3.24 -9.19 0.13
N ILE A 19 2.52 -10.15 0.72
CA ILE A 19 2.83 -10.69 2.05
C ILE A 19 4.31 -11.11 2.14
N LYS A 20 4.97 -10.79 3.27
CA LYS A 20 6.39 -11.05 3.57
C LYS A 20 7.40 -10.31 2.69
N LYS A 21 6.98 -9.53 1.68
CA LYS A 21 7.89 -8.67 0.91
C LYS A 21 8.18 -7.37 1.67
N LYS A 22 9.29 -6.73 1.31
CA LYS A 22 9.71 -5.42 1.82
C LYS A 22 9.48 -4.34 0.77
N ILE A 23 9.16 -3.13 1.22
CA ILE A 23 9.03 -1.96 0.36
C ILE A 23 10.40 -1.27 0.29
N ASN A 24 11.01 -1.28 -0.90
CA ASN A 24 12.35 -0.71 -1.12
C ASN A 24 12.31 0.76 -1.51
N SER A 25 11.24 1.20 -2.18
CA SER A 25 11.08 2.59 -2.61
C SER A 25 9.60 2.94 -2.70
N ILE A 26 9.30 4.24 -2.56
CA ILE A 26 7.95 4.79 -2.65
C ILE A 26 8.02 6.00 -3.58
N TYR A 27 7.26 5.95 -4.67
CA TYR A 27 7.05 7.06 -5.58
C TYR A 27 5.60 7.55 -5.44
N ILE A 28 5.43 8.86 -5.31
CA ILE A 28 4.12 9.50 -5.18
C ILE A 28 3.92 10.32 -6.45
N GLY A 29 2.90 9.95 -7.22
CA GLY A 29 2.49 10.72 -8.39
C GLY A 29 1.76 12.00 -8.01
N ASN A 30 0.99 12.53 -8.95
CA ASN A 30 0.30 13.81 -8.84
C ASN A 30 -0.67 13.88 -7.64
N ASN A 31 -1.15 15.09 -7.34
CA ASN A 31 -1.99 15.44 -6.18
C ASN A 31 -3.02 14.36 -5.76
N LEU A 32 -2.63 13.55 -4.78
CA LEU A 32 -3.48 12.53 -4.19
C LEU A 32 -4.67 13.17 -3.48
N ARG A 33 -5.86 12.56 -3.61
CA ARG A 33 -7.06 12.96 -2.84
C ARG A 33 -6.79 12.92 -1.34
N ILE A 34 -6.02 11.94 -0.88
CA ILE A 34 -5.52 11.83 0.50
C ILE A 34 -4.03 12.11 0.48
N LYS A 35 -3.60 13.16 1.19
CA LYS A 35 -2.18 13.54 1.26
C LYS A 35 -1.38 12.44 1.95
N PHE A 36 -0.29 12.02 1.32
CA PHE A 36 0.63 11.06 1.91
C PHE A 36 1.43 11.72 3.05
N ASN A 37 1.41 11.08 4.23
CA ASN A 37 2.20 11.54 5.37
C ASN A 37 3.68 11.19 5.17
N LYS A 38 4.49 12.20 4.84
CA LYS A 38 5.93 12.03 4.61
C LYS A 38 6.67 11.47 5.84
N ASN A 39 6.20 11.75 7.05
CA ASN A 39 6.84 11.24 8.28
C ASN A 39 6.72 9.73 8.41
N GLN A 40 5.68 9.13 7.81
CA GLN A 40 5.49 7.67 7.81
C GLN A 40 6.35 6.97 6.76
N LYS A 41 6.92 7.71 5.79
CA LYS A 41 7.74 7.13 4.70
C LYS A 41 8.85 6.23 5.24
N ASN A 42 9.58 6.70 6.25
CA ASN A 42 10.71 5.96 6.81
C ASN A 42 10.27 4.70 7.59
N ASN A 43 9.06 4.70 8.14
CA ASN A 43 8.49 3.55 8.85
C ASN A 43 7.94 2.49 7.88
N ILE A 44 7.59 2.88 6.65
CA ILE A 44 7.07 1.98 5.61
C ILE A 44 8.23 1.37 4.81
N LEU A 45 9.34 2.08 4.65
CA LEU A 45 10.52 1.56 3.96
C LEU A 45 11.17 0.44 4.79
N ASN A 46 11.62 -0.61 4.10
CA ASN A 46 12.30 -1.79 4.67
C ASN A 46 11.50 -2.60 5.70
N THR A 47 10.26 -2.25 6.00
CA THR A 47 9.37 -3.06 6.83
C THR A 47 8.71 -4.16 5.99
N LYS A 48 8.47 -5.31 6.62
CA LYS A 48 7.79 -6.44 5.99
C LYS A 48 6.28 -6.22 6.04
N ILE A 49 5.60 -6.53 4.94
CA ILE A 49 4.14 -6.51 4.89
C ILE A 49 3.60 -7.72 5.66
N ALA A 50 2.81 -7.44 6.70
CA ALA A 50 2.03 -8.42 7.44
C ALA A 50 0.68 -8.66 6.74
N GLY A 51 0.15 -9.88 6.85
CA GLY A 51 -1.21 -10.24 6.44
C GLY A 51 -2.18 -10.12 7.60
#